data_AF-A0A947YUY8-F1
#
_entry.id   AF-A0A947YUY8-F1
#
_cell.length_a   1.000
_cell.length_b   1.000
_cell.length_c   1.000
_cell.angle_alpha   90.00
_cell.angle_beta   90.00
_cell.angle_gamma   90.00
#
_symmetry.space_group_name_H-M   'P 1'
#
loop_
_entity.id
_entity.type
_entity.pdbx_description
1 polymer ?
#
loop_
_entity_poly.entity_id
_entity_poly.type
_entity_poly.pdbx_seq_one_letter_code
_entity_poly.pdbx_strand_id
1 'polypeptide(L)'
;GLEISNPIYSEIIPRELTTSRQEYFLSYFKPDWIRDDGSLDSDLLVKMFVTFWRENSKIWASHISGYEEAAPHLVFQAFLQRVANGNGTVYREYGLNRGRTDLMLKWGKPFAPEEQRVVIELKVLRPKDGLETKKKQAIEQTLEYAKDCEATAVYILIFDRDKTHDWDNKIYEETLQADNYTIKIHGL
;
A
#
# COMPACT_ATOMS: atom_id res chain seq x y z
N GLY A 1 -33.95 -6.31 -11.44
CA GLY A 1 -32.53 -6.05 -11.73
C GLY A 1 -32.16 -6.72 -13.03
N LEU A 2 -30.99 -6.42 -13.59
CA LEU A 2 -30.48 -7.08 -14.80
C LEU A 2 -30.06 -8.52 -14.41
N GLU A 3 -30.60 -9.54 -15.06
CA GLU A 3 -30.38 -10.95 -14.71
C GLU A 3 -29.63 -11.63 -15.86
N ILE A 4 -28.40 -12.09 -15.58
CA ILE A 4 -27.54 -12.71 -16.60
C ILE A 4 -27.88 -14.19 -16.68
N SER A 5 -28.48 -14.60 -17.80
CA SER A 5 -29.01 -15.96 -17.97
C SER A 5 -27.94 -17.06 -18.07
N ASN A 6 -26.66 -16.71 -18.24
CA ASN A 6 -25.58 -17.69 -18.34
C ASN A 6 -24.50 -17.41 -17.27
N PRO A 7 -24.32 -18.34 -16.29
CA PRO A 7 -23.44 -18.16 -15.14
C PRO A 7 -21.98 -17.84 -15.47
N ILE A 8 -21.48 -18.29 -16.64
CA ILE A 8 -20.09 -18.03 -17.06
C ILE A 8 -19.84 -16.54 -17.32
N TYR A 9 -20.87 -15.79 -17.69
CA TYR A 9 -20.77 -14.38 -18.03
C TYR A 9 -21.16 -13.43 -16.88
N SER A 10 -21.49 -13.98 -15.71
CA SER A 10 -21.98 -13.22 -14.54
C SER A 10 -20.98 -12.21 -14.01
N GLU A 11 -19.68 -12.45 -14.20
CA GLU A 11 -18.63 -11.53 -13.77
C GLU A 11 -18.13 -10.65 -14.91
N ILE A 12 -18.07 -11.20 -16.13
CA ILE A 12 -17.52 -10.50 -17.30
C ILE A 12 -18.47 -9.39 -17.75
N ILE A 13 -19.77 -9.67 -17.92
CA ILE A 13 -20.72 -8.69 -18.47
C ILE A 13 -20.89 -7.48 -17.53
N PRO A 14 -21.02 -7.61 -16.20
CA PRO A 14 -21.09 -6.44 -15.32
C PRO A 14 -19.78 -5.65 -15.28
N ARG A 15 -18.62 -6.32 -15.40
CA ARG A 15 -17.31 -5.66 -15.44
C ARG A 15 -17.15 -4.84 -16.72
N GLU A 16 -17.45 -5.40 -17.89
CA GLU A 16 -17.40 -4.71 -19.17
C GLU A 16 -18.40 -3.53 -19.22
N LEU A 17 -19.62 -3.72 -18.71
CA LEU A 17 -20.63 -2.66 -18.65
C LEU A 17 -20.31 -1.54 -17.66
N THR A 18 -19.45 -1.80 -16.66
CA THR A 18 -18.96 -0.77 -15.73
C THR A 18 -17.58 -0.22 -16.11
N THR A 19 -16.94 -0.77 -17.15
CA THR A 19 -15.60 -0.36 -17.60
C THR A 19 -15.58 1.10 -18.01
N SER A 20 -16.58 1.57 -18.76
CA SER A 20 -16.74 3.00 -19.06
C SER A 20 -16.86 3.83 -17.79
N ARG A 21 -17.62 3.38 -16.78
CA ARG A 21 -17.77 4.11 -15.50
C ARG A 21 -16.51 4.08 -14.64
N GLN A 22 -15.64 3.08 -14.78
CA GLN A 22 -14.33 3.00 -14.13
C GLN A 22 -13.30 3.89 -14.86
N GLU A 23 -13.27 3.88 -16.19
CA GLU A 23 -12.47 4.80 -17.02
C GLU A 23 -12.86 6.26 -16.80
N TYR A 24 -14.16 6.55 -16.64
CA TYR A 24 -14.69 7.89 -16.33
C TYR A 24 -14.70 8.22 -14.82
N PHE A 25 -14.24 7.33 -13.93
CA PHE A 25 -14.19 7.64 -12.49
C PHE A 25 -13.26 8.83 -12.23
N LEU A 26 -12.11 8.85 -12.88
CA LEU A 26 -11.15 9.96 -12.82
C LEU A 26 -11.58 11.21 -13.58
N SER A 27 -12.50 11.10 -14.55
CA SER A 27 -12.99 12.27 -15.28
C SER A 27 -14.04 13.06 -14.49
N TYR A 28 -14.66 12.46 -13.47
CA TYR A 28 -15.62 13.12 -12.57
C TYR A 28 -15.04 13.43 -11.18
N PHE A 29 -14.08 12.63 -10.70
CA PHE A 29 -13.40 12.84 -9.43
C PHE A 29 -11.90 12.71 -9.63
N LYS A 30 -11.19 13.83 -9.59
CA LYS A 30 -9.74 13.82 -9.45
C LYS A 30 -9.42 13.39 -8.01
N PRO A 31 -8.80 12.22 -7.79
CA PRO A 31 -8.45 11.80 -6.43
C PRO A 31 -7.39 12.73 -5.86
N ASP A 32 -7.45 13.02 -4.56
CA ASP A 32 -6.52 13.96 -3.91
C ASP A 32 -5.05 13.57 -4.07
N TRP A 33 -4.78 12.26 -4.20
CA TRP A 33 -3.45 11.68 -4.35
C TRP A 33 -2.90 11.77 -5.79
N ILE A 34 -3.56 12.51 -6.68
CA ILE A 34 -3.09 12.82 -8.05
C ILE A 34 -2.80 14.31 -8.19
N ARG A 35 -1.59 14.63 -8.63
CA ARG A 35 -1.15 16.02 -8.85
C ARG A 35 -1.76 16.62 -10.11
N ASP A 36 -1.58 17.92 -10.29
CA ASP A 36 -2.07 18.67 -11.48
C ASP A 36 -1.43 18.20 -12.79
N ASP A 37 -0.21 17.68 -12.74
CA ASP A 37 0.49 17.09 -13.89
C ASP A 37 0.10 15.62 -14.17
N GLY A 38 -0.81 15.05 -13.39
CA GLY A 38 -1.23 13.64 -13.52
C GLY A 38 -0.29 12.64 -12.85
N SER A 39 0.78 13.08 -12.19
CA SER A 39 1.65 12.22 -11.39
C SER A 39 0.98 11.79 -10.08
N LEU A 40 1.39 10.63 -9.59
CA LEU A 40 1.02 10.10 -8.29
C LEU A 40 1.71 10.88 -7.17
N ASP A 41 0.92 11.38 -6.22
CA ASP A 41 1.40 11.83 -4.92
C ASP A 41 1.43 10.66 -3.92
N SER A 42 2.52 9.88 -3.99
CA SER A 42 2.72 8.72 -3.10
C SER A 42 2.85 9.11 -1.62
N ASP A 43 3.40 10.30 -1.34
CA ASP A 43 3.51 10.81 0.03
C ASP A 43 2.14 11.09 0.62
N LEU A 44 1.28 11.78 -0.13
CA LEU A 44 -0.10 12.03 0.30
C LEU A 44 -0.87 10.72 0.42
N LEU A 45 -0.73 9.79 -0.54
CA LEU A 45 -1.40 8.49 -0.49
C LEU A 45 -1.06 7.70 0.79
N VAL A 46 0.23 7.64 1.17
CA VAL A 46 0.66 6.97 2.40
C VAL A 46 0.16 7.71 3.63
N LYS A 47 0.20 9.05 3.66
CA LYS A 47 -0.34 9.86 4.77
C LYS A 47 -1.84 9.65 4.95
N MET A 48 -2.61 9.59 3.86
CA MET A 48 -4.03 9.26 3.89
C MET A 48 -4.27 7.87 4.51
N PHE A 49 -3.40 6.90 4.22
CA PHE A 49 -3.50 5.58 4.85
C PHE A 49 -3.17 5.62 6.35
N VAL A 50 -2.13 6.36 6.76
CA VAL A 50 -1.77 6.53 8.18
C VAL A 50 -2.95 7.10 8.96
N THR A 51 -3.60 8.14 8.45
CA THR A 51 -4.81 8.73 9.05
C THR A 51 -5.96 7.73 9.10
N PHE A 52 -6.26 7.06 7.98
CA PHE A 52 -7.29 6.03 7.92
C PHE A 52 -7.05 4.90 8.94
N TRP A 53 -5.81 4.43 9.06
CA TRP A 53 -5.45 3.39 10.00
C TRP A 53 -5.65 3.83 11.45
N ARG A 54 -5.21 5.03 11.81
CA ARG A 54 -5.41 5.61 13.16
C ARG A 54 -6.89 5.68 13.53
N GLU A 55 -7.73 6.11 12.61
CA GLU A 55 -9.17 6.30 12.86
C GLU A 55 -9.92 4.97 12.98
N ASN A 56 -9.50 3.93 12.25
CA ASN A 56 -10.31 2.72 12.08
C ASN A 56 -9.74 1.48 12.80
N SER A 57 -8.44 1.42 13.07
CA SER A 57 -7.71 0.25 13.63
C SER A 57 -8.33 -0.36 14.89
N LYS A 58 -8.96 0.45 15.75
CA LYS A 58 -9.66 -0.02 16.96
C LYS A 58 -10.83 -0.95 16.65
N ILE A 59 -11.56 -0.71 15.56
CA ILE A 59 -12.67 -1.56 15.11
C ILE A 59 -12.13 -2.91 14.63
N TRP A 60 -10.98 -2.89 13.95
CA TRP A 60 -10.35 -4.09 13.41
C TRP A 60 -9.73 -4.97 14.50
N ALA A 61 -9.20 -4.37 15.57
CA ALA A 61 -8.60 -5.11 16.69
C ALA A 61 -9.55 -6.10 17.38
N SER A 62 -10.87 -5.87 17.34
CA SER A 62 -11.88 -6.79 17.91
C SER A 62 -12.39 -7.85 16.93
N HIS A 63 -12.31 -7.62 15.62
CA HIS A 63 -12.89 -8.51 14.60
C HIS A 63 -11.87 -9.43 13.90
N ILE A 64 -10.57 -9.19 14.08
CA ILE A 64 -9.50 -9.92 13.39
C ILE A 64 -8.72 -10.88 14.31
N SER A 65 -9.38 -11.43 15.34
CA SER A 65 -8.77 -12.47 16.18
C SER A 65 -8.28 -13.65 15.32
N GLY A 66 -6.98 -13.92 15.36
CA GLY A 66 -6.32 -14.98 14.58
C GLY A 66 -5.70 -14.57 13.23
N TYR A 67 -5.92 -13.34 12.73
CA TYR A 67 -5.23 -12.83 11.51
C TYR A 67 -4.51 -11.50 11.75
N GLU A 68 -4.13 -11.21 12.98
CA GLU A 68 -3.58 -9.92 13.36
C GLU A 68 -2.23 -9.61 12.70
N GLU A 69 -1.52 -10.63 12.21
CA GLU A 69 -0.28 -10.44 11.42
C GLU A 69 -0.58 -10.14 9.93
N ALA A 70 -1.64 -10.72 9.37
CA ALA A 70 -2.00 -10.52 7.97
C ALA A 70 -2.90 -9.29 7.74
N ALA A 71 -3.65 -8.88 8.77
CA ALA A 71 -4.64 -7.81 8.68
C ALA A 71 -4.09 -6.47 8.17
N PRO A 72 -2.97 -5.94 8.70
CA PRO A 72 -2.42 -4.68 8.19
C PRO A 72 -2.12 -4.75 6.69
N HIS A 73 -1.58 -5.89 6.23
CA HIS A 73 -1.31 -6.11 4.82
C HIS A 73 -2.59 -6.15 3.99
N LEU A 74 -3.60 -6.90 4.42
CA LEU A 74 -4.88 -7.00 3.71
C LEU A 74 -5.60 -5.65 3.62
N VAL A 75 -5.63 -4.90 4.72
CA VAL A 75 -6.27 -3.59 4.80
C VAL A 75 -5.53 -2.58 3.93
N PHE A 76 -4.19 -2.57 3.95
CA PHE A 76 -3.41 -1.69 3.08
C PHE A 76 -3.58 -2.04 1.61
N GLN A 77 -3.60 -3.32 1.26
CA GLN A 77 -3.88 -3.76 -0.12
C GLN A 77 -5.28 -3.37 -0.58
N ALA A 78 -6.29 -3.50 0.28
CA ALA A 78 -7.64 -3.03 0.01
C ALA A 78 -7.69 -1.51 -0.16
N PHE A 79 -6.94 -0.78 0.67
CA PHE A 79 -6.80 0.67 0.55
C PHE A 79 -6.23 1.07 -0.81
N LEU A 80 -5.19 0.37 -1.29
CA LEU A 80 -4.55 0.62 -2.59
C LEU A 80 -5.40 0.24 -3.80
N GLN A 81 -6.55 -0.44 -3.65
CA GLN A 81 -7.48 -0.68 -4.76
C GLN A 81 -7.92 0.64 -5.43
N ARG A 82 -7.99 1.73 -4.67
CA ARG A 82 -8.28 3.07 -5.23
C ARG A 82 -7.28 3.51 -6.29
N VAL A 83 -6.02 3.07 -6.16
CA VAL A 83 -4.96 3.38 -7.12
C VAL A 83 -5.10 2.53 -8.37
N ALA A 84 -5.42 1.25 -8.21
CA ALA A 84 -5.73 0.37 -9.34
C ALA A 84 -6.91 0.91 -10.18
N ASN A 85 -7.92 1.48 -9.51
CA ASN A 85 -9.06 2.12 -10.17
C ASN A 85 -8.73 3.46 -10.86
N GLY A 86 -7.52 4.00 -10.65
CA GLY A 86 -7.10 5.31 -11.13
C GLY A 86 -6.13 5.28 -12.31
N ASN A 87 -5.97 4.18 -13.05
CA ASN A 87 -4.89 3.95 -14.04
C ASN A 87 -3.52 3.56 -13.44
N GLY A 88 -3.46 3.26 -12.14
CA GLY A 88 -2.29 2.65 -11.54
C GLY A 88 -2.33 1.13 -11.62
N THR A 89 -1.18 0.48 -11.42
CA THR A 89 -1.11 -0.98 -11.23
C THR A 89 -0.43 -1.30 -9.91
N VAL A 90 -1.04 -2.21 -9.13
CA VAL A 90 -0.46 -2.70 -7.87
C VAL A 90 0.03 -4.12 -8.07
N TYR A 91 1.35 -4.28 -8.10
CA TYR A 91 2.03 -5.57 -8.13
C TYR A 91 2.30 -6.04 -6.70
N ARG A 92 2.19 -7.36 -6.52
CA ARG A 92 2.42 -8.02 -5.25
C ARG A 92 3.46 -9.09 -5.51
N GLU A 93 4.62 -8.96 -4.90
CA GLU A 93 5.57 -10.05 -4.93
C GLU A 93 5.38 -10.88 -3.66
N TYR A 94 4.97 -12.13 -3.86
CA TYR A 94 4.99 -13.12 -2.80
C TYR A 94 6.38 -13.74 -2.83
N GLY A 95 7.29 -13.22 -2.02
CA GLY A 95 8.59 -13.82 -1.81
C GLY A 95 8.43 -15.20 -1.15
N LEU A 96 8.18 -16.24 -1.95
CA LEU A 96 7.95 -17.63 -1.50
C LEU A 96 9.09 -18.17 -0.63
N ASN A 97 10.29 -17.55 -0.70
CA ASN A 97 11.45 -17.89 0.12
C ASN A 97 11.81 -16.85 1.22
N ARG A 98 11.07 -15.74 1.34
CA ARG A 98 11.39 -14.62 2.27
C ARG A 98 10.28 -14.25 3.25
N GLY A 99 9.08 -14.83 3.08
CA GLY A 99 8.03 -14.86 4.10
C GLY A 99 7.26 -13.55 4.31
N ARG A 100 7.32 -12.59 3.37
CA ARG A 100 6.61 -11.30 3.44
C ARG A 100 6.20 -10.80 2.05
N THR A 101 5.27 -9.84 2.04
CA THR A 101 4.70 -9.25 0.82
C THR A 101 5.25 -7.85 0.62
N ASP A 102 6.29 -7.74 -0.21
CA ASP A 102 6.71 -6.45 -0.75
C ASP A 102 5.67 -6.00 -1.78
N LEU A 103 5.21 -4.74 -1.68
CA LEU A 103 4.28 -4.15 -2.62
C LEU A 103 5.01 -3.21 -3.56
N MET A 104 4.67 -3.29 -4.85
CA MET A 104 5.11 -2.35 -5.85
C MET A 104 3.90 -1.71 -6.49
N LEU A 105 3.85 -0.38 -6.46
CA LEU A 105 2.84 0.40 -7.16
C LEU A 105 3.49 1.06 -8.36
N LYS A 106 2.95 0.82 -9.54
CA LYS A 106 3.34 1.49 -10.79
C LYS A 106 2.28 2.50 -11.20
N TRP A 107 2.70 3.69 -11.61
CA TRP A 107 1.81 4.75 -12.06
C TRP A 107 2.36 5.43 -13.32
N GLY A 108 1.47 5.76 -14.24
CA GLY A 108 1.82 6.31 -15.54
C GLY A 108 1.91 5.25 -16.64
N LYS A 109 2.46 5.64 -17.79
CA LYS A 109 2.52 4.77 -18.98
C LYS A 109 3.56 3.65 -18.75
N PRO A 110 3.20 2.37 -18.98
CA PRO A 110 4.13 1.27 -18.82
C PRO A 110 5.39 1.46 -19.67
N PHE A 111 6.57 1.21 -19.07
CA PHE A 111 7.90 1.32 -19.70
C PHE A 111 8.29 2.73 -20.17
N ALA A 112 7.53 3.76 -19.79
CA ALA A 112 7.90 5.14 -20.09
C ALA A 112 8.91 5.67 -19.06
N PRO A 113 9.80 6.61 -19.42
CA PRO A 113 10.76 7.20 -18.49
C PRO A 113 10.11 7.86 -17.26
N GLU A 114 8.87 8.33 -17.41
CA GLU A 114 8.05 8.95 -16.36
C GLU A 114 7.24 7.95 -15.51
N GLU A 115 7.34 6.64 -15.76
CA GLU A 115 6.67 5.62 -14.95
C GLU A 115 7.16 5.70 -13.49
N GLN A 116 6.27 6.04 -12.57
CA GLN A 116 6.58 6.05 -11.16
C GLN A 116 6.50 4.62 -10.62
N ARG A 117 7.51 4.21 -9.86
CA ARG A 117 7.61 2.89 -9.24
C ARG A 117 7.80 3.07 -7.74
N VAL A 118 6.76 2.80 -6.96
CA VAL A 118 6.75 3.00 -5.52
C VAL A 118 6.85 1.66 -4.82
N VAL A 119 7.96 1.46 -4.10
CA VAL A 119 8.15 0.28 -3.24
C VAL A 119 7.60 0.57 -1.87
N ILE A 120 6.79 -0.35 -1.34
CA ILE A 120 6.22 -0.26 0.00
C ILE A 120 6.41 -1.58 0.71
N GLU A 121 7.14 -1.57 1.81
CA GLU A 121 7.29 -2.72 2.69
C GLU A 121 6.46 -2.56 3.95
N LEU A 122 5.85 -3.67 4.40
CA LEU A 122 4.98 -3.69 5.57
C LEU A 122 5.57 -4.63 6.62
N LYS A 123 5.74 -4.12 7.84
CA LYS A 123 6.21 -4.89 9.00
C LYS A 123 5.20 -4.83 10.13
N VAL A 124 4.94 -5.99 10.72
CA VAL A 124 4.28 -6.05 12.02
C VAL A 124 5.34 -6.11 13.12
N LEU A 125 5.25 -5.17 14.06
CA LEU A 125 6.04 -5.14 15.29
C LEU A 125 5.22 -5.78 16.41
N ARG A 126 5.71 -6.91 16.93
CA ARG A 126 5.09 -7.61 18.06
C ARG A 126 5.69 -7.10 19.37
N PRO A 127 4.99 -7.27 20.51
CA PRO A 127 5.52 -6.85 21.83
C PRO A 127 6.90 -7.42 22.18
N LYS A 128 7.25 -8.60 21.64
CA LYS A 128 8.56 -9.25 21.85
C LYS A 128 9.65 -8.81 20.88
N ASP A 129 9.31 -8.05 19.85
CA ASP A 129 10.24 -7.64 18.80
C ASP A 129 10.88 -6.28 19.17
N GLY A 130 12.17 -6.12 18.92
CA GLY A 130 12.82 -4.81 19.02
C GLY A 130 12.56 -3.95 17.79
N LEU A 131 12.12 -2.70 17.98
CA LEU A 131 11.82 -1.77 16.90
C LEU A 131 13.01 -1.55 15.97
N GLU A 132 14.18 -1.23 16.53
CA GLU A 132 15.40 -0.95 15.74
C GLU A 132 15.85 -2.17 14.91
N THR A 133 15.76 -3.36 15.49
CA THR A 133 16.03 -4.61 14.76
C THR A 133 15.04 -4.80 13.60
N LYS A 134 13.75 -4.47 13.82
CA LYS A 134 12.73 -4.57 12.78
C LYS A 134 12.95 -3.56 11.66
N LYS A 135 13.28 -2.31 12.01
CA LYS A 135 13.63 -1.25 11.05
C LYS A 135 14.81 -1.67 10.20
N LYS A 136 15.91 -2.13 10.81
CA LYS A 136 17.09 -2.57 10.06
C LYS A 136 16.76 -3.68 9.05
N GLN A 137 16.02 -4.70 9.48
CA GLN A 137 15.58 -5.78 8.59
C GLN A 137 14.69 -5.29 7.46
N ALA A 138 13.81 -4.32 7.74
CA ALA A 138 12.95 -3.74 6.71
C ALA A 138 13.78 -2.96 5.69
N ILE A 139 14.66 -2.07 6.15
CA ILE A 139 15.53 -1.26 5.29
C ILE A 139 16.37 -2.14 4.36
N GLU A 140 17.03 -3.17 4.90
CA GLU A 140 17.86 -4.10 4.10
C GLU A 140 17.03 -4.79 2.99
N GLN A 141 15.83 -5.28 3.33
CA GLN A 141 14.95 -5.97 2.37
C GLN A 141 14.39 -5.02 1.32
N THR A 142 13.90 -3.86 1.75
CA THR A 142 13.26 -2.88 0.87
C THR A 142 14.26 -2.26 -0.10
N LEU A 143 15.52 -2.04 0.32
CA LEU A 143 16.56 -1.50 -0.56
C LEU A 143 16.97 -2.45 -1.68
N GLU A 144 17.06 -3.76 -1.40
CA GLU A 144 17.33 -4.76 -2.43
C GLU A 144 16.25 -4.71 -3.52
N TYR A 145 14.98 -4.76 -3.10
CA TYR A 145 13.85 -4.71 -4.04
C TYR A 145 13.71 -3.37 -4.77
N ALA A 146 13.99 -2.25 -4.09
CA ALA A 146 13.98 -0.92 -4.69
C ALA A 146 15.03 -0.74 -5.78
N LYS A 147 16.20 -1.38 -5.63
CA LYS A 147 17.25 -1.41 -6.67
C LYS A 147 16.81 -2.21 -7.87
N ASP A 148 16.30 -3.42 -7.65
CA ASP A 148 15.88 -4.32 -8.74
C ASP A 148 14.78 -3.71 -9.60
N CYS A 149 13.92 -2.90 -8.99
CA CYS A 149 12.81 -2.27 -9.68
C CYS A 149 13.04 -0.82 -10.11
N GLU A 150 14.20 -0.23 -9.79
CA GLU A 150 14.49 1.20 -10.03
C GLU A 150 13.40 2.11 -9.41
N ALA A 151 13.13 1.93 -8.12
CA ALA A 151 12.05 2.64 -7.44
C ALA A 151 12.24 4.17 -7.47
N THR A 152 11.17 4.90 -7.71
CA THR A 152 11.15 6.37 -7.62
C THR A 152 10.81 6.85 -6.20
N ALA A 153 10.21 6.00 -5.38
CA ALA A 153 9.93 6.27 -3.97
C ALA A 153 9.90 4.97 -3.16
N VAL A 154 10.30 5.06 -1.89
CA VAL A 154 10.42 3.91 -0.98
C VAL A 154 9.79 4.22 0.36
N TYR A 155 8.86 3.37 0.79
CA TYR A 155 8.15 3.50 2.06
C TYR A 155 8.25 2.21 2.88
N ILE A 156 8.31 2.36 4.19
CA ILE A 156 8.22 1.25 5.15
C ILE A 156 7.12 1.60 6.15
N LEU A 157 6.14 0.71 6.30
CA LEU A 157 5.04 0.86 7.26
C LEU A 157 5.22 -0.15 8.38
N ILE A 158 5.42 0.33 9.61
CA ILE A 158 5.63 -0.50 10.81
C ILE A 158 4.40 -0.44 11.69
N PHE A 159 3.65 -1.52 11.75
CA PHE A 159 2.42 -1.66 12.54
C PHE A 159 2.74 -2.23 13.93
N ASP A 160 2.69 -1.38 14.94
CA ASP A 160 2.93 -1.70 16.32
C ASP A 160 1.69 -2.30 17.00
N ARG A 161 1.82 -3.56 17.39
CA ARG A 161 0.77 -4.32 18.06
C ARG A 161 0.84 -4.28 19.58
N ASP A 162 1.83 -3.62 20.16
CA ASP A 162 1.90 -3.48 21.61
C ASP A 162 0.75 -2.61 22.11
N LYS A 163 -0.09 -3.20 22.97
CA LYS A 163 -1.26 -2.50 23.54
C LYS A 163 -0.86 -1.51 24.63
N THR A 164 0.38 -1.58 25.11
CA THR A 164 0.91 -0.67 26.13
C THR A 164 1.37 0.67 25.53
N HIS A 165 1.72 0.69 24.25
CA HIS A 165 2.05 1.94 23.55
C HIS A 165 0.77 2.69 23.14
N ASP A 166 0.71 3.98 23.44
CA ASP A 166 -0.35 4.87 22.96
C ASP A 166 -0.13 5.25 21.48
N TRP A 167 -1.14 5.89 20.87
CA TRP A 167 -1.05 6.32 19.47
C TRP A 167 0.02 7.37 19.22
N ASP A 168 0.34 8.21 20.21
CA ASP A 168 1.32 9.28 20.04
C ASP A 168 2.75 8.70 20.01
N ASN A 169 2.98 7.55 20.64
CA ASN A 169 4.23 6.79 20.52
C ASN A 169 4.28 5.90 19.27
N LYS A 170 3.13 5.44 18.77
CA LYS A 170 3.06 4.59 17.57
C LYS A 170 3.19 5.36 16.27
N ILE A 171 2.58 6.54 16.19
CA ILE A 171 2.58 7.35 14.98
C ILE A 171 3.83 8.22 14.94
N TYR A 172 4.75 7.86 14.06
CA TYR A 172 5.92 8.67 13.75
C TYR A 172 6.22 8.60 12.25
N GLU A 173 6.96 9.59 11.76
CA GLU A 173 7.54 9.61 10.43
C GLU A 173 9.05 9.80 10.60
N GLU A 174 9.83 8.93 9.99
CA GLU A 174 11.29 9.03 9.94
C GLU A 174 11.72 8.99 8.48
N THR A 175 12.66 9.85 8.11
CA THR A 175 13.26 9.86 6.78
C THR A 175 14.74 9.56 6.90
N LEU A 176 15.21 8.60 6.12
CA LEU A 176 16.63 8.26 6.03
C LEU A 176 17.08 8.25 4.56
N GLN A 177 18.38 8.47 4.37
CA GLN A 177 19.04 8.30 3.09
C GLN A 177 19.84 7.00 3.13
N ALA A 178 19.64 6.14 2.15
CA ALA A 178 20.47 4.95 1.96
C ALA A 178 20.70 4.73 0.47
N ASP A 179 21.98 4.60 0.09
CA ASP A 179 22.42 4.63 -1.29
C ASP A 179 21.87 5.87 -2.04
N ASN A 180 21.09 5.65 -3.10
CA ASN A 180 20.46 6.71 -3.90
C ASN A 180 18.96 6.89 -3.56
N TYR A 181 18.47 6.23 -2.51
CA TYR A 181 17.06 6.23 -2.14
C TYR A 181 16.82 7.02 -0.86
N THR A 182 15.80 7.87 -0.91
CA THR A 182 15.16 8.41 0.30
C THR A 182 14.11 7.41 0.75
N ILE A 183 14.29 6.82 1.94
CA ILE A 183 13.33 5.89 2.54
C ILE A 183 12.54 6.62 3.62
N LYS A 184 11.21 6.54 3.53
CA LYS A 184 10.29 7.09 4.54
C LYS A 184 9.67 5.96 5.34
N ILE A 185 9.91 5.97 6.65
CA ILE A 185 9.37 4.99 7.59
C ILE A 185 8.21 5.64 8.34
N HIS A 186 7.07 4.98 8.37
CA HIS A 186 5.91 5.37 9.17
C HIS A 186 5.62 4.32 10.23
N GLY A 187 5.53 4.76 11.49
CA GLY A 187 4.95 3.98 12.58
C GLY A 187 3.43 4.07 12.59
N LEU A 188 2.77 2.95 12.89
CA LEU A 188 1.31 2.73 12.83
C LEU A 188 0.79 1.86 13.97
#